data_AF-A0A538K050-F1
#
_entry.id   AF-A0A538K050-F1
#
_cell.length_a   1.000
_cell.length_b   1.000
_cell.length_c   1.000
_cell.angle_alpha   90.00
_cell.angle_beta   90.00
_cell.angle_gamma   90.00
#
_symmetry.space_group_name_H-M   'P 1'
#
loop_
_entity.id
_entity.type
_entity.pdbx_description
1 polymer ?
#
loop_
_entity_poly.entity_id
_entity_poly.type
_entity_poly.pdbx_seq_one_letter_code
_entity_poly.pdbx_strand_id
1 'polypeptide(L)'
;MPTRRGAALYAVDFAQERGWRRLRLLSSAANGYNRDYHAETAQGAQRPMMAVFHRDGDVIRHFWSSELFYAPCDPGQDPRHVGSLEPVWNLLDLTREGRPADWDEQLSYATAHPA
;
A
#
# COMPACT_ATOMS: atom_id res chain seq x y z
N MET A 1 5.86 9.78 -19.30
CA MET A 1 5.63 8.60 -18.43
C MET A 1 6.91 7.78 -18.36
N PRO A 2 7.32 7.28 -17.19
CA PRO A 2 8.52 6.47 -17.07
C PRO A 2 8.37 5.18 -17.89
N THR A 3 9.46 4.75 -18.53
CA THR A 3 9.49 3.50 -19.30
C THR A 3 9.34 2.29 -18.38
N ARG A 4 9.01 1.11 -18.93
CA ARG A 4 8.88 -0.15 -18.15
C ARG A 4 10.09 -0.43 -17.26
N ARG A 5 11.31 -0.12 -17.74
CA ARG A 5 12.54 -0.21 -16.94
C ARG A 5 12.60 0.88 -15.87
N GLY A 6 12.21 2.12 -16.19
CA GLY A 6 12.25 3.25 -15.26
C GLY A 6 11.40 3.03 -14.00
N ALA A 7 10.18 2.51 -14.14
CA ALA A 7 9.30 2.28 -12.98
C ALA A 7 9.82 1.16 -12.04
N ALA A 8 10.38 0.09 -12.60
CA ALA A 8 10.96 -1.01 -11.83
C ALA A 8 12.25 -0.58 -11.10
N LEU A 9 13.12 0.18 -11.78
CA LEU A 9 14.33 0.72 -11.18
C LEU A 9 13.99 1.69 -10.04
N TYR A 10 13.04 2.60 -10.26
CA TYR A 10 12.56 3.52 -9.22
C TYR A 10 12.11 2.80 -7.95
N ALA A 11 11.30 1.74 -8.07
CA ALA A 11 10.84 0.99 -6.90
C ALA A 11 12.00 0.32 -6.14
N VAL A 12 12.98 -0.25 -6.87
CA VAL A 12 14.15 -0.88 -6.25
C VAL A 12 15.03 0.15 -5.56
N ASP A 13 15.34 1.28 -6.20
CA ASP A 13 16.15 2.36 -5.63
C ASP A 13 15.49 2.90 -4.35
N PHE A 14 14.17 3.13 -4.40
CA PHE A 14 13.39 3.59 -3.25
C PHE A 14 13.47 2.64 -2.05
N ALA A 15 13.43 1.33 -2.28
CA ALA A 15 13.62 0.33 -1.23
C ALA A 15 15.05 0.29 -0.68
N GLN A 16 16.06 0.45 -1.55
CA GLN A 16 17.46 0.45 -1.13
C GLN A 16 17.77 1.63 -0.21
N GLU A 17 17.32 2.84 -0.56
CA GLU A 17 17.45 4.04 0.28
C GLU A 17 16.86 3.85 1.69
N ARG A 18 15.79 3.06 1.79
CA ARG A 18 15.07 2.80 3.05
C ARG A 18 15.51 1.51 3.75
N GLY A 19 16.51 0.81 3.21
CA GLY A 19 17.00 -0.45 3.77
C GLY A 19 15.98 -1.59 3.74
N TRP A 20 14.96 -1.54 2.87
CA TRP A 20 13.93 -2.57 2.74
C TRP A 20 14.49 -3.80 2.03
N ARG A 21 15.11 -4.70 2.81
CA ARG A 21 15.84 -5.87 2.30
C ARG A 21 15.03 -7.17 2.27
N ARG A 22 13.84 -7.18 2.88
CA ARG A 22 13.01 -8.38 3.05
C ARG A 22 11.67 -8.31 2.32
N LEU A 23 11.51 -7.35 1.42
CA LEU A 23 10.32 -7.16 0.60
C LEU A 23 10.69 -7.35 -0.87
N ARG A 24 9.89 -8.15 -1.59
CA ARG A 24 10.01 -8.29 -3.04
C ARG A 24 9.17 -7.21 -3.70
N LEU A 25 9.81 -6.16 -4.21
CA LEU A 25 9.14 -5.14 -5.00
C LEU A 25 9.00 -5.58 -6.46
N LEU A 26 7.80 -5.40 -7.00
CA LEU A 26 7.45 -5.74 -8.37
C LEU A 26 6.73 -4.53 -8.99
N SER A 27 6.96 -4.30 -10.28
CA SER A 27 6.25 -3.26 -11.03
C SER A 27 5.14 -3.87 -11.87
N SER A 28 3.92 -3.37 -11.72
CA SER A 28 2.76 -3.65 -12.56
C SER A 28 2.59 -2.65 -13.71
N ALA A 29 3.54 -1.72 -13.91
CA ALA A 29 3.42 -0.62 -14.89
C ALA A 29 3.22 -1.06 -16.35
N ALA A 30 3.39 -2.35 -16.66
CA ALA A 30 3.26 -2.91 -17.99
C ALA A 30 2.10 -3.90 -18.14
N ASN A 31 1.21 -4.04 -17.14
CA ASN A 31 0.09 -4.97 -17.17
C ASN A 31 -1.18 -4.38 -16.51
N GLY A 32 -2.27 -5.15 -16.53
CA GLY A 32 -3.57 -4.73 -15.99
C GLY A 32 -3.73 -4.90 -14.48
N TYR A 33 -2.74 -5.44 -13.75
CA TYR A 33 -2.91 -5.95 -12.40
C TYR A 33 -3.60 -4.95 -11.46
N ASN A 34 -3.14 -3.70 -11.39
CA ASN A 34 -3.73 -2.72 -10.47
C ASN A 34 -5.19 -2.44 -10.81
N ARG A 35 -5.55 -2.31 -12.10
CA ARG A 35 -6.94 -2.12 -12.53
C ARG A 35 -7.79 -3.36 -12.26
N ASP A 36 -7.27 -4.55 -12.57
CA ASP A 36 -8.01 -5.83 -12.44
C ASP A 36 -8.32 -6.18 -10.97
N TYR A 37 -7.53 -5.64 -10.02
CA TYR A 37 -7.76 -5.74 -8.57
C TYR A 37 -8.23 -4.42 -7.92
N HIS A 38 -8.82 -3.52 -8.71
CA HIS A 38 -9.39 -2.24 -8.28
C HIS A 38 -8.43 -1.24 -7.59
N ALA A 39 -7.14 -1.51 -7.60
CA ALA A 39 -6.05 -0.68 -7.09
C ALA A 39 -5.68 0.52 -7.99
N GLU A 40 -6.48 0.81 -9.02
CA GLU A 40 -6.29 1.93 -9.95
C GLU A 40 -7.63 2.55 -10.34
N THR A 41 -7.73 3.88 -10.36
CA THR A 41 -8.93 4.59 -10.83
C THR A 41 -9.04 4.57 -12.35
N ALA A 42 -10.22 4.92 -12.88
CA ALA A 42 -10.40 5.09 -14.33
C ALA A 42 -9.48 6.17 -14.94
N GLN A 43 -8.99 7.11 -14.12
CA GLN A 43 -8.04 8.16 -14.50
C GLN A 43 -6.57 7.74 -14.30
N GLY A 44 -6.31 6.51 -13.87
CA GLY A 44 -4.95 5.97 -13.66
C GLY A 44 -4.34 6.30 -12.29
N ALA A 45 -5.11 6.88 -11.37
CA ALA A 45 -4.62 7.16 -10.02
C ALA A 45 -4.49 5.85 -9.22
N GLN A 46 -3.33 5.66 -8.59
CA GLN A 46 -3.00 4.44 -7.85
C GLN A 46 -3.65 4.45 -6.47
N ARG A 47 -4.11 3.28 -5.99
CA ARG A 47 -4.77 3.10 -4.70
C ARG A 47 -4.01 2.06 -3.85
N PRO A 48 -3.85 2.28 -2.53
CA PRO A 48 -3.13 1.37 -1.65
C PRO A 48 -3.99 0.15 -1.26
N MET A 49 -4.22 -0.74 -2.22
CA MET A 49 -4.96 -1.98 -2.02
C MET A 49 -4.07 -3.11 -1.53
N MET A 50 -4.60 -3.91 -0.61
CA MET A 50 -4.02 -5.19 -0.21
C MET A 50 -4.85 -6.33 -0.80
N ALA A 51 -4.16 -7.27 -1.46
CA ALA A 51 -4.75 -8.49 -1.98
C ALA A 51 -3.95 -9.69 -1.49
N VAL A 52 -4.65 -10.75 -1.11
CA VAL A 52 -4.09 -12.02 -0.66
C VAL A 52 -4.40 -13.08 -1.72
N PHE A 53 -3.36 -13.80 -2.11
CA PHE A 53 -3.46 -14.90 -3.06
C PHE A 53 -3.06 -16.20 -2.39
N HIS A 54 -3.78 -17.26 -2.71
CA HIS A 54 -3.42 -18.62 -2.32
C HIS A 54 -2.82 -19.36 -3.53
N ARG A 55 -1.66 -20.00 -3.33
CA ARG A 55 -1.00 -20.83 -4.33
C ARG A 55 -1.13 -22.30 -3.95
N ASP A 56 -1.67 -23.09 -4.87
CA ASP A 56 -1.79 -24.54 -4.77
C ASP A 56 -1.13 -25.18 -6.00
N GLY A 57 0.07 -25.75 -5.80
CA GLY A 57 0.95 -26.15 -6.90
C GLY A 57 1.28 -24.97 -7.82
N ASP A 58 0.92 -25.09 -9.09
CA ASP A 58 1.09 -24.06 -10.11
C ASP A 58 -0.11 -23.11 -10.26
N VAL A 59 -1.20 -23.36 -9.52
CA VAL A 59 -2.42 -22.55 -9.59
C VAL A 59 -2.37 -21.46 -8.51
N ILE A 60 -2.59 -20.21 -8.91
CA ILE A 60 -2.74 -19.06 -8.01
C ILE A 60 -4.18 -18.58 -8.08
N ARG A 61 -4.83 -18.40 -6.92
CA ARG A 61 -6.20 -17.88 -6.81
C ARG A 61 -6.24 -16.68 -5.87
N HIS A 62 -7.01 -15.67 -6.25
CA HIS A 62 -7.36 -14.58 -5.34
C HIS A 62 -8.19 -15.15 -4.17
N PHE A 63 -7.81 -14.80 -2.95
CA PHE A 63 -8.47 -15.27 -1.74
C PHE A 63 -9.23 -14.14 -1.03
N TRP A 64 -8.64 -12.96 -0.92
CA TRP A 64 -9.21 -11.84 -0.18
C TRP A 64 -8.58 -10.52 -0.62
N SER A 65 -9.34 -9.42 -0.56
CA SER A 65 -8.85 -8.05 -0.74
C SER A 65 -9.37 -7.13 0.37
N SER A 66 -8.66 -6.02 0.60
CA SER A 66 -9.03 -4.99 1.58
C SER A 66 -10.21 -4.12 1.11
N GLU A 67 -11.36 -4.75 0.84
CA GLU A 67 -12.56 -4.13 0.25
C GLU A 67 -13.16 -3.00 1.10
N LEU A 68 -12.88 -3.01 2.41
CA LEU A 68 -13.28 -1.93 3.33
C LEU A 68 -12.68 -0.56 2.91
N PHE A 69 -11.68 -0.55 2.03
CA PHE A 69 -11.16 0.66 1.39
C PHE A 69 -12.23 1.46 0.63
N TYR A 70 -13.27 0.79 0.12
CA TYR A 70 -14.36 1.40 -0.63
C TYR A 70 -15.58 1.74 0.23
N ALA A 71 -15.59 1.31 1.49
CA ALA A 71 -16.68 1.62 2.39
C ALA A 71 -16.55 3.04 2.95
N PRO A 72 -17.66 3.72 3.27
CA PRO A 72 -17.61 4.95 4.05
C PRO A 72 -16.87 4.74 5.38
N CYS A 73 -16.12 5.74 5.81
CA CYS A 73 -15.60 5.80 7.18
C CYS A 73 -16.70 6.27 8.13
N ASP A 74 -16.70 5.74 9.35
CA ASP A 74 -17.59 6.24 10.40
C ASP A 74 -17.19 7.68 10.78
N PRO A 75 -18.13 8.53 11.24
CA PRO A 75 -17.82 9.91 11.60
C PRO A 75 -16.67 9.98 12.63
N GLY A 76 -15.59 10.70 12.27
CA GLY A 76 -14.41 10.87 13.12
C GLY A 76 -13.49 9.64 13.18
N GLN A 77 -13.53 8.75 12.17
CA GLN A 77 -12.63 7.60 12.06
C GLN A 77 -11.86 7.64 10.73
N ASP A 78 -10.65 7.10 10.75
CA ASP A 78 -9.79 6.94 9.58
C ASP A 78 -10.14 5.69 8.75
N PRO A 79 -9.68 5.60 7.49
CA PRO A 79 -9.76 4.38 6.71
C PRO A 79 -9.08 3.22 7.43
N ARG A 80 -9.81 2.11 7.58
CA ARG A 80 -9.39 0.95 8.41
C ARG A 80 -9.15 -0.33 7.60
N HIS A 81 -8.98 -0.21 6.29
CA HIS A 81 -8.92 -1.37 5.38
C HIS A 81 -7.66 -2.23 5.56
N VAL A 82 -6.60 -1.67 6.14
CA VAL A 82 -5.35 -2.38 6.49
C VAL A 82 -5.02 -2.32 7.99
N GLY A 83 -5.97 -1.92 8.84
CA GLY A 83 -5.72 -1.70 10.28
C GLY A 83 -5.07 -2.88 11.00
N SER A 84 -5.43 -4.11 10.64
CA SER A 84 -4.81 -5.32 11.21
C SER A 84 -3.31 -5.45 10.96
N LEU A 85 -2.75 -4.69 10.01
CA LEU A 85 -1.34 -4.69 9.65
C LEU A 85 -0.62 -3.39 10.04
N GLU A 86 -1.27 -2.51 10.78
CA GLU A 86 -0.67 -1.26 11.27
C GLU A 86 -0.16 -1.49 12.70
N PRO A 87 1.10 -1.95 12.89
CA PRO A 87 1.59 -2.38 14.19
C PRO A 87 1.66 -1.23 15.20
N VAL A 88 1.90 0.00 14.73
CA VAL A 88 1.97 1.18 15.59
C VAL A 88 0.58 1.48 16.16
N TRP A 89 -0.45 1.58 15.33
CA TRP A 89 -1.82 1.76 15.79
C TRP A 89 -2.31 0.63 16.71
N ASN A 90 -2.05 -0.62 16.33
CA ASN A 90 -2.39 -1.76 17.18
C ASN A 90 -1.70 -1.70 18.55
N LEU A 91 -0.47 -1.17 18.63
CA LEU A 91 0.24 -0.99 19.90
C LEU A 91 -0.35 0.18 20.72
N LEU A 92 -0.64 1.30 20.07
CA LEU A 92 -1.19 2.50 20.73
C LEU A 92 -2.59 2.24 21.31
N ASP A 93 -3.42 1.44 20.64
CA ASP A 93 -4.73 1.01 21.15
C ASP A 93 -4.67 0.24 22.48
N LEU A 94 -3.52 -0.38 22.77
CA LEU A 94 -3.31 -1.15 24.00
C LEU A 94 -2.79 -0.28 25.16
N THR A 95 -2.47 0.98 24.90
CA THR A 95 -2.08 1.95 25.93
C THR A 95 -3.31 2.56 26.60
N ARG A 96 -3.16 3.15 27.79
CA ARG A 96 -4.29 3.77 28.50
C ARG A 96 -4.73 5.07 27.84
N GLU A 97 -3.79 5.73 27.17
CA GLU A 97 -3.92 7.01 26.48
C GLU A 97 -4.57 6.84 25.10
N GLY A 98 -4.51 5.64 24.52
CA GLY A 98 -5.06 5.33 23.20
C GLY A 98 -4.30 5.98 22.05
N ARG A 99 -4.94 6.03 20.87
CA ARG A 99 -4.40 6.75 19.71
C ARG A 99 -4.56 8.27 19.89
N PRO A 100 -3.52 9.08 19.64
CA PRO A 100 -3.67 10.53 19.57
C PRO A 100 -4.62 10.93 18.43
N ALA A 101 -5.54 11.86 18.67
CA ALA A 101 -6.53 12.30 17.68
C ALA A 101 -6.01 13.40 16.73
N ASP A 102 -4.83 13.95 17.02
CA ASP A 102 -4.20 15.07 16.33
C ASP A 102 -2.87 14.70 15.65
N TRP A 103 -2.59 13.41 15.51
CA TRP A 103 -1.35 12.91 14.92
C TRP A 103 -1.62 11.79 13.91
N ASP A 104 -1.03 11.93 12.72
CA ASP A 104 -1.06 10.93 11.66
C ASP A 104 0.34 10.39 11.36
N GLU A 105 0.40 9.12 10.98
CA GLU A 105 1.59 8.46 10.44
C GLU A 105 1.95 9.00 9.06
N GLN A 106 2.61 10.16 9.02
CA GLN A 106 3.01 10.80 7.76
C GLN A 106 4.50 10.61 7.50
N LEU A 107 4.83 10.14 6.30
CA LEU A 107 6.19 10.19 5.77
C LEU A 107 6.41 11.56 5.11
N SER A 108 7.34 12.34 5.64
CA SER A 108 7.83 13.53 4.96
C SER A 108 8.88 13.11 3.92
N TYR A 109 8.53 13.27 2.65
CA TYR A 109 9.50 13.17 1.57
C TYR A 109 10.05 14.57 1.32
N ALA A 110 11.36 14.75 1.45
CA ALA A 110 12.00 15.91 0.85
C ALA A 110 11.66 15.88 -0.65
N THR A 111 11.20 17.00 -1.20
CA THR A 111 10.98 17.13 -2.65
C THR A 111 12.23 16.65 -3.36
N ALA A 112 12.09 15.58 -4.16
CA ALA A 112 13.22 14.96 -4.85
C ALA A 112 14.01 16.02 -5.64
N HIS A 113 15.33 15.96 -5.55
CA HIS A 113 16.21 16.70 -6.46
C HIS A 113 15.78 16.38 -7.91
N PRO A 114 15.71 17.39 -8.80
CA PRO A 114 15.41 17.13 -10.20
C PRO A 114 16.48 16.21 -10.79
N ALA A 115 16.03 15.22 -11.56
CA ALA A 115 16.88 14.35 -12.38
C ALA A 115 17.61 15.14 -13.48
#